data_AF-E2B2Q6-F1
#
_entry.id   AF-E2B2Q6-F1
#
_cell.length_a   1.000
_cell.length_b   1.000
_cell.length_c   1.000
_cell.angle_alpha   90.00
_cell.angle_beta   90.00
_cell.angle_gamma   90.00
#
_symmetry.space_group_name_H-M   'P 1'
#
loop_
_entity.id
_entity.type
_entity.pdbx_description
1 polymer ?
#
loop_
_entity_poly.entity_id
_entity_poly.type
_entity_poly.pdbx_seq_one_letter_code
_entity_poly.pdbx_strand_id
1 'polypeptide(L)'
;MAEEVWRKLELELEMREVKRIGKEEKKGEGMVLVKLGSVEEKRKVMEAKKKLKGRRERIEDDLTAEERKTKWRIEREAEVERRKGKKVQVGYMRMWVNGRM
;
A
#
# COMPACT_ATOMS: atom_id res chain seq x y z
N MET A 1 7.63 -13.42 10.04
CA MET A 1 7.49 -11.99 9.69
C MET A 1 6.23 -11.72 8.88
N ALA A 2 6.10 -12.19 7.62
CA ALA A 2 4.90 -11.92 6.81
C ALA A 2 3.62 -12.54 7.40
N GLU A 3 3.66 -13.81 7.80
CA GLU A 3 2.51 -14.50 8.44
C GLU A 3 2.03 -13.83 9.73
N GLU A 4 2.95 -13.24 10.49
CA GLU A 4 2.64 -12.53 11.73
C GLU A 4 1.92 -11.20 11.44
N VAL A 5 2.29 -10.52 10.36
CA VAL A 5 1.59 -9.33 9.88
C VAL A 5 0.17 -9.68 9.42
N TRP A 6 -0.02 -10.82 8.73
CA TRP A 6 -1.36 -11.24 8.28
C TRP A 6 -2.29 -11.62 9.43
N ARG A 7 -1.79 -12.35 10.43
CA ARG A 7 -2.55 -12.60 11.67
C ARG A 7 -2.99 -11.30 12.35
N LYS A 8 -2.12 -10.29 12.38
CA LYS A 8 -2.44 -8.96 12.93
C LYS A 8 -3.47 -8.19 12.09
N LEU A 9 -3.56 -8.48 10.79
CA LEU A 9 -4.56 -7.88 9.90
C LEU A 9 -5.90 -8.61 9.91
N GLU A 10 -5.92 -9.85 10.43
CA GLU A 10 -7.10 -10.74 10.48
C GLU A 10 -7.67 -11.00 9.08
N LEU A 11 -6.78 -11.29 8.12
CA LEU A 11 -7.15 -11.59 6.73
C LEU A 11 -6.76 -13.02 6.37
N GLU A 12 -7.70 -13.73 5.75
CA GLU A 12 -7.41 -14.95 5.00
C GLU A 12 -7.02 -14.57 3.57
N LEU A 13 -5.80 -14.91 3.17
CA LEU A 13 -5.22 -14.53 1.88
C LEU A 13 -4.53 -15.74 1.26
N GLU A 14 -4.75 -15.95 -0.03
CA GLU A 14 -3.97 -16.87 -0.83
C GLU A 14 -2.63 -16.21 -1.19
N MET A 15 -1.53 -16.76 -0.65
CA MET A 15 -0.18 -16.31 -0.95
C MET A 15 0.41 -17.20 -2.03
N ARG A 16 0.66 -16.63 -3.22
CA ARG A 16 1.28 -17.36 -4.32
C ARG A 16 2.79 -17.43 -4.19
N GLU A 17 3.41 -16.34 -3.74
CA GLU A 17 4.86 -16.28 -3.61
C GLU A 17 5.27 -15.30 -2.50
N VAL A 18 6.31 -15.67 -1.76
CA VAL A 18 6.93 -14.83 -0.73
C VAL A 18 8.43 -14.80 -0.97
N LYS A 19 8.95 -13.62 -1.29
CA LYS A 19 10.38 -13.42 -1.53
C LYS A 19 10.94 -12.37 -0.60
N ARG A 20 12.00 -12.70 0.14
CA ARG A 20 12.73 -11.72 0.96
C ARG A 20 13.61 -10.86 0.05
N ILE A 21 13.59 -9.55 0.27
CA ILE A 21 14.44 -8.58 -0.43
C ILE A 21 15.44 -8.01 0.58
N GLY A 22 16.72 -8.02 0.19
CA GLY A 22 17.84 -7.54 1.01
C GLY A 22 18.49 -8.62 1.88
N LYS A 23 19.62 -8.28 2.52
CA LYS A 23 20.30 -9.13 3.51
C LYS A 23 19.67 -8.91 4.88
N GLU A 24 19.65 -9.96 5.70
CA GLU A 24 19.16 -9.87 7.08
C GLU A 24 20.19 -9.12 7.93
N GLU A 25 19.93 -7.84 8.18
CA GLU A 25 20.81 -7.02 9.03
C GLU A 25 20.54 -7.27 10.52
N LYS A 26 19.28 -7.55 10.91
CA LYS A 26 18.84 -7.92 12.27
C LYS A 26 17.64 -8.87 12.23
N LYS A 27 17.52 -9.74 13.25
CA LYS A 27 16.35 -10.61 13.45
C LYS A 27 15.06 -9.75 13.50
N GLY A 28 14.17 -9.94 12.53
CA GLY A 28 12.89 -9.22 12.46
C GLY A 28 12.90 -7.94 11.62
N GLU A 29 14.03 -7.61 10.97
CA GLU A 29 14.13 -6.50 10.02
C GLU A 29 14.32 -7.04 8.59
N GLY A 30 13.70 -6.38 7.61
CA GLY A 30 13.80 -6.76 6.20
C GLY A 30 12.54 -6.45 5.39
N MET A 31 12.71 -6.36 4.07
CA MET A 31 11.61 -6.19 3.14
C MET A 31 11.19 -7.56 2.59
N VAL A 32 9.88 -7.76 2.44
CA VAL A 32 9.32 -8.98 1.87
C VAL A 32 8.39 -8.59 0.74
N LEU A 33 8.66 -9.11 -0.44
CA LEU A 33 7.77 -9.04 -1.59
C LEU A 33 6.80 -10.22 -1.52
N VAL A 34 5.51 -9.91 -1.60
CA VAL A 34 4.44 -10.91 -1.53
C VAL A 34 3.60 -10.80 -2.80
N LYS A 35 3.44 -11.93 -3.50
CA LYS A 35 2.45 -12.07 -4.57
C LYS A 35 1.19 -12.72 -4.00
N LEU A 36 0.07 -12.02 -4.11
CA LEU A 36 -1.25 -12.48 -3.68
C LEU A 36 -1.97 -13.21 -4.81
N GLY A 37 -2.99 -13.98 -4.46
CA GLY A 37 -3.83 -14.73 -5.40
C GLY A 37 -4.63 -13.85 -6.35
N SER A 38 -5.05 -12.67 -5.87
CA SER A 38 -5.94 -11.77 -6.61
C SER A 38 -5.72 -10.28 -6.31
N VAL A 39 -6.23 -9.43 -7.21
CA VAL A 39 -6.27 -7.97 -7.02
C VAL A 39 -7.22 -7.58 -5.87
N GLU A 40 -8.30 -8.34 -5.66
CA GLU A 40 -9.23 -8.09 -4.55
C GLU A 40 -8.58 -8.32 -3.19
N GLU A 41 -7.80 -9.38 -3.04
CA GLU A 41 -7.00 -9.62 -1.84
C GLU A 41 -5.99 -8.50 -1.61
N LYS A 42 -5.31 -8.06 -2.67
CA LYS A 42 -4.42 -6.90 -2.60
C LYS A 42 -5.17 -5.66 -2.10
N ARG A 43 -6.37 -5.42 -2.59
CA ARG A 43 -7.22 -4.31 -2.13
C ARG A 43 -7.57 -4.45 -0.64
N LYS A 44 -8.02 -5.63 -0.19
CA LYS A 44 -8.32 -5.91 1.23
C LYS A 44 -7.09 -5.64 2.12
N VAL A 45 -5.91 -6.09 1.71
CA VAL A 45 -4.65 -5.82 2.42
C VAL A 45 -4.38 -4.32 2.51
N MET A 46 -4.52 -3.60 1.40
CA MET A 46 -4.25 -2.16 1.35
C MET A 46 -5.25 -1.34 2.17
N GLU A 47 -6.50 -1.79 2.28
CA GLU A 47 -7.51 -1.19 3.17
C GLU A 47 -7.23 -1.52 4.65
N ALA A 48 -6.78 -2.74 4.94
CA ALA A 48 -6.48 -3.20 6.30
C ALA A 48 -5.17 -2.63 6.84
N LYS A 49 -4.22 -2.20 6.00
CA LYS A 49 -2.91 -1.66 6.42
C LYS A 49 -3.01 -0.51 7.44
N LYS A 50 -4.15 0.19 7.50
CA LYS A 50 -4.44 1.21 8.53
C LYS A 50 -4.35 0.65 9.96
N LYS A 51 -4.59 -0.64 10.18
CA LYS A 51 -4.42 -1.35 11.47
C LYS A 51 -2.96 -1.38 11.93
N LEU A 52 -2.00 -1.18 11.02
CA LEU A 52 -0.57 -1.12 11.31
C LEU A 52 -0.11 0.30 11.70
N LYS A 53 -1.00 1.30 11.69
CA LYS A 53 -0.64 2.67 12.08
C LYS A 53 -0.14 2.69 13.54
N GLY A 54 1.02 3.30 13.75
CA GLY A 54 1.69 3.35 15.06
C GLY A 54 2.61 2.15 15.36
N ARG A 55 2.69 1.17 14.45
CA ARG A 55 3.61 0.03 14.55
C ARG A 55 4.84 0.23 13.65
N ARG A 56 5.83 -0.65 13.78
CA ARG A 56 7.06 -0.61 12.96
C ARG A 56 6.83 -1.19 11.57
N GLU A 57 5.95 -2.18 11.45
CA GLU A 57 5.63 -2.87 10.20
C GLU A 57 4.90 -1.94 9.23
N ARG A 58 5.29 -1.98 7.95
CA ARG A 58 4.70 -1.18 6.88
C ARG A 58 4.37 -2.06 5.69
N ILE A 59 3.27 -1.72 5.01
CA ILE A 59 2.85 -2.36 3.77
C ILE A 59 2.72 -1.27 2.71
N GLU A 60 3.45 -1.46 1.61
CA GLU A 60 3.40 -0.58 0.44
C GLU A 60 3.21 -1.39 -0.83
N ASP A 61 2.70 -0.72 -1.88
CA ASP A 61 2.64 -1.28 -3.22
C ASP A 61 4.06 -1.43 -3.78
N ASP A 62 4.31 -2.54 -4.48
CA ASP A 62 5.49 -2.68 -5.34
C ASP A 62 5.29 -1.84 -6.60
N LEU A 63 5.58 -0.55 -6.47
CA LEU A 63 5.49 0.41 -7.57
C LEU A 63 6.82 0.49 -8.31
N THR A 64 6.72 0.42 -9.63
CA THR A 64 7.80 0.82 -10.54
C THR A 64 8.18 2.29 -10.33
N ALA A 65 9.36 2.68 -10.82
CA ALA A 65 9.82 4.06 -10.72
C ALA A 65 8.87 5.07 -11.39
N GLU A 66 8.24 4.68 -12.50
CA GLU A 66 7.27 5.50 -13.22
C GLU A 66 5.97 5.64 -12.42
N GLU A 67 5.43 4.55 -11.90
CA GLU A 67 4.23 4.59 -11.06
C GLU A 67 4.46 5.40 -9.78
N ARG A 68 5.66 5.35 -9.19
CA ARG A 68 6.03 6.17 -8.03
C ARG A 68 6.02 7.65 -8.38
N LYS A 69 6.55 8.04 -9.54
CA LYS A 69 6.49 9.43 -10.02
C LYS A 69 5.04 9.87 -10.26
N THR A 70 4.22 9.02 -10.86
CA THR A 70 2.80 9.28 -11.11
C THR A 70 2.04 9.46 -9.80
N LYS A 71 2.23 8.55 -8.84
CA LYS A 71 1.63 8.65 -7.50
C LYS A 71 2.02 9.96 -6.81
N TRP A 72 3.30 10.33 -6.83
CA TRP A 72 3.78 11.58 -6.22
C TRP A 72 3.13 12.82 -6.85
N ARG A 73 3.01 12.86 -8.19
CA ARG A 73 2.32 13.96 -8.89
C ARG A 73 0.84 14.05 -8.49
N ILE A 74 0.15 12.91 -8.43
CA ILE A 74 -1.25 12.84 -8.02
C ILE A 74 -1.43 13.31 -6.58
N GLU A 75 -0.57 12.87 -5.65
CA GLU A 75 -0.65 13.28 -4.25
C GLU A 75 -0.44 14.79 -4.09
N ARG A 76 0.49 15.37 -4.86
CA ARG A 76 0.73 16.82 -4.86
C ARG A 76 -0.47 17.60 -5.38
N GLU A 77 -1.06 17.17 -6.50
CA GLU A 77 -2.26 17.80 -7.05
C GLU A 77 -3.45 17.63 -6.10
N ALA A 78 -3.61 16.46 -5.49
CA ALA A 78 -4.65 16.20 -4.51
C ALA A 78 -4.56 17.13 -3.29
N GLU A 79 -3.34 17.45 -2.83
CA GLU A 79 -3.13 18.42 -1.76
C GLU A 79 -3.56 19.84 -2.19
N VAL A 80 -3.18 20.26 -3.40
CA VAL A 80 -3.59 21.56 -3.97
C VAL A 80 -5.10 21.68 -4.04
N GLU A 81 -5.79 20.66 -4.57
CA GLU A 81 -7.24 20.65 -4.72
C GLU A 81 -7.97 20.59 -3.36
N ARG A 82 -7.40 19.88 -2.37
CA ARG A 82 -7.91 19.90 -0.98
C ARG A 82 -7.77 21.26 -0.33
N ARG A 83 -6.65 21.96 -0.55
CA ARG A 83 -6.44 23.35 -0.06
C ARG A 83 -7.44 24.33 -0.67
N LYS A 84 -7.91 24.06 -1.88
CA LYS A 84 -9.02 24.80 -2.53
C LYS A 84 -10.41 24.42 -1.98
N GLY A 85 -10.49 23.57 -0.96
CA GLY A 85 -11.74 23.14 -0.32
C GLY A 85 -12.52 22.06 -1.07
N LYS A 86 -11.92 21.43 -2.09
CA LYS A 86 -12.61 20.39 -2.88
C LYS A 86 -12.52 19.01 -2.22
N LYS A 87 -13.52 18.17 -2.48
CA LYS A 87 -13.52 16.77 -2.02
C LYS A 87 -12.65 15.92 -2.93
N VAL A 88 -11.49 15.49 -2.45
CA VAL A 88 -10.53 14.73 -3.25
C VAL A 88 -10.38 13.29 -2.75
N GLN A 89 -10.58 12.33 -3.65
CA GLN A 89 -10.28 10.92 -3.45
C GLN A 89 -9.10 10.52 -4.32
N VAL A 90 -8.15 9.78 -3.76
CA VAL A 90 -7.01 9.23 -4.52
C VAL A 90 -7.13 7.72 -4.50
N GLY A 91 -7.13 7.11 -5.68
CA GLY A 91 -7.08 5.67 -5.88
C GLY A 91 -5.77 5.27 -6.57
N TYR A 92 -5.71 4.04 -7.08
CA TYR A 92 -4.53 3.57 -7.78
C TYR A 92 -4.32 4.36 -9.08
N MET A 93 -3.24 5.16 -9.12
CA MET A 93 -2.85 6.03 -10.23
C MET A 93 -3.96 6.97 -10.74
N ARG A 94 -4.97 7.26 -9.92
CA ARG A 94 -6.13 8.06 -10.28
C ARG A 94 -6.55 8.98 -9.14
N MET A 95 -7.14 10.11 -9.49
CA MET A 95 -7.69 11.09 -8.57
C MET A 95 -9.11 11.42 -8.98
N TRP A 96 -9.98 11.66 -8.01
CA TRP A 96 -11.32 12.19 -8.23
C TRP A 96 -11.48 13.47 -7.42
N VAL A 97 -11.96 14.52 -8.06
CA VAL A 97 -12.25 15.83 -7.47
C VAL A 97 -13.74 16.09 -7.59
N ASN A 98 -14.41 16.27 -6.44
CA ASN A 98 -15.87 16.44 -6.37
C ASN A 98 -16.65 15.33 -7.10
N GLY A 99 -16.14 14.09 -7.02
CA GLY A 99 -16.74 12.92 -7.66
C GLY A 99 -16.46 12.77 -9.16
N ARG A 100 -15.68 13.68 -9.77
CA ARG A 100 -15.26 13.59 -11.17
C ARG A 100 -13.79 13.21 -11.27
N MET A 101 -13.46 12.28 -12.15
CA MET A 101 -12.09 11.81 -12.39
C MET A 101 -11.33 12.80 -13.27
#